data_AF-A0A345PCI9-F1
#
_entry.id   AF-A0A345PCI9-F1
#
_cell.length_a   1.000
_cell.length_b   1.000
_cell.length_c   1.000
_cell.angle_alpha   90.00
_cell.angle_beta   90.00
_cell.angle_gamma   90.00
#
_symmetry.space_group_name_H-M   'P 1'
#
loop_
_entity.id
_entity.type
_entity.pdbx_description
1 polymer ?
#
loop_
_entity_poly.entity_id
_entity_poly.type
_entity_poly.pdbx_seq_one_letter_code
_entity_poly.pdbx_strand_id
1 'polypeptide(L)'
;MTIGLILYELFSSIRGLELEPNWKNSVLTYQNASQSDIPVMVIFITLGLGIVGFVLLRKFRFPWLFIGIVVMLLGSVLAVWYDKFPIMNVLEILLIVSLLITKQFQVRKKQGEDRF
;
A
#
# COMPACT_ATOMS: atom_id res chain seq x y z
N MET A 1 3.54 -10.94 19.69
CA MET A 1 2.86 -9.74 19.15
C MET A 1 2.22 -10.00 17.79
N THR A 2 2.93 -10.56 16.82
CA THR A 2 2.40 -10.89 15.48
C THR A 2 1.18 -11.82 15.49
N ILE A 3 1.18 -12.89 16.29
CA ILE A 3 0.03 -13.82 16.41
C ILE A 3 -1.24 -13.11 16.92
N GLY A 4 -1.12 -12.14 17.82
CA GLY A 4 -2.26 -11.40 18.35
C GLY A 4 -2.89 -10.47 17.30
N LEU A 5 -2.05 -9.84 16.47
CA LEU A 5 -2.51 -9.02 15.33
C LEU A 5 -3.24 -9.87 14.30
N ILE A 6 -2.69 -11.05 13.97
CA ILE A 6 -3.32 -11.99 13.03
C ILE A 6 -4.70 -12.43 13.53
N LEU A 7 -4.82 -12.80 14.82
CA LEU A 7 -6.09 -13.19 15.41
C LEU A 7 -7.09 -12.03 15.43
N TYR A 8 -6.65 -10.83 15.80
CA TYR A 8 -7.50 -9.64 15.81
C TYR A 8 -8.10 -9.34 14.43
N GLU A 9 -7.26 -9.39 13.39
CA GLU A 9 -7.69 -9.13 12.02
C GLU A 9 -8.65 -10.21 11.51
N LEU A 10 -8.37 -11.49 11.82
CA LEU A 10 -9.24 -12.61 11.49
C LEU A 10 -10.63 -12.46 12.14
N PHE A 11 -10.69 -12.19 13.44
CA PHE A 11 -11.96 -12.03 14.16
C PHE A 11 -12.73 -10.78 13.72
N SER A 12 -12.04 -9.68 13.44
CA SER A 12 -12.69 -8.46 12.95
C SER A 12 -13.28 -8.66 11.55
N SER A 13 -12.58 -9.40 10.68
CA SER A 13 -13.01 -9.64 9.30
C SER A 13 -14.20 -10.60 9.23
N ILE A 14 -14.23 -11.62 10.10
CA ILE A 14 -15.30 -12.63 10.11
C ILE A 14 -16.60 -12.10 10.72
N ARG A 15 -16.54 -11.17 11.70
CA ARG A 15 -17.72 -10.69 12.43
C ARG A 15 -18.70 -9.82 11.62
N GLY A 16 -18.32 -9.36 10.43
CA GLY A 16 -19.15 -8.52 9.54
C GLY A 16 -19.23 -9.05 8.11
N LEU A 17 -18.97 -10.34 7.91
CA LEU A 17 -18.94 -10.95 6.59
C LEU A 17 -20.36 -11.25 6.08
N GLU A 18 -21.04 -10.25 5.52
CA GLU A 18 -22.24 -10.46 4.73
C GLU A 18 -21.83 -10.78 3.30
N LEU A 19 -21.90 -12.04 2.90
CA LEU A 19 -21.48 -12.48 1.56
C LEU A 19 -22.65 -12.36 0.59
N GLU A 20 -22.52 -11.49 -0.41
CA GLU A 20 -23.44 -11.44 -1.55
C GLU A 20 -22.89 -12.23 -2.75
N PRO A 21 -23.74 -12.99 -3.46
CA PRO A 21 -23.36 -13.66 -4.69
C PRO A 21 -23.22 -12.63 -5.83
N ASN A 22 -21.99 -12.46 -6.31
CA ASN A 22 -21.65 -11.59 -7.44
C ASN A 22 -21.21 -12.42 -8.66
N TRP A 23 -21.93 -12.28 -9.77
CA TRP A 23 -21.57 -12.91 -11.04
C TRP A 23 -20.57 -12.04 -11.80
N LYS A 24 -19.28 -12.38 -11.73
CA LYS A 24 -18.21 -11.67 -12.47
C LYS A 24 -17.54 -12.65 -13.45
N ASN A 25 -17.36 -12.23 -14.70
CA ASN A 25 -16.71 -13.03 -15.76
C ASN A 25 -17.29 -14.46 -15.93
N SER A 26 -18.61 -14.61 -15.84
CA SER A 26 -19.31 -15.90 -15.97
C SER A 26 -19.00 -16.92 -14.86
N VAL A 27 -18.33 -16.50 -13.79
CA VAL A 27 -18.03 -17.31 -12.61
C VAL A 27 -18.70 -16.69 -11.39
N LEU A 28 -19.37 -17.54 -10.60
CA LEU A 28 -19.97 -17.12 -9.34
C LEU A 28 -18.86 -16.77 -8.35
N THR A 29 -18.80 -15.52 -7.92
CA THR A 29 -17.83 -14.99 -6.96
C THR A 29 -18.60 -14.47 -5.75
N TYR A 30 -18.14 -14.74 -4.54
CA TYR A 30 -18.74 -14.18 -3.34
C TYR A 30 -17.98 -12.91 -2.97
N GLN A 31 -18.70 -11.79 -2.83
CA GLN A 31 -18.15 -10.52 -2.38
C GLN A 31 -18.79 -10.15 -1.04
N ASN A 32 -18.04 -9.49 -0.17
CA ASN A 32 -18.62 -8.99 1.07
C ASN A 32 -19.43 -7.72 0.77
N ALA A 33 -20.73 -7.75 1.05
CA ALA A 33 -21.71 -6.68 0.83
C ALA A 33 -21.42 -5.41 1.64
N SER A 34 -20.67 -5.53 2.74
CA SER A 34 -20.24 -4.41 3.58
C SER A 34 -18.82 -3.91 3.25
N GLN A 35 -18.15 -4.53 2.28
CA GLN A 35 -16.79 -4.14 1.91
C GLN A 35 -16.83 -2.79 1.21
N SER A 36 -16.39 -1.74 1.94
CA SER A 36 -16.18 -0.43 1.36
C SER A 36 -15.25 -0.57 0.14
N ASP A 37 -15.69 -0.12 -1.03
CA ASP A 37 -14.92 -0.16 -2.29
C ASP A 37 -13.58 0.57 -2.19
N ILE A 38 -13.44 1.42 -1.17
CA ILE A 38 -12.23 2.15 -0.85
C ILE A 38 -11.32 1.25 0.01
N PRO A 39 -10.14 0.83 -0.48
CA PRO A 39 -9.25 -0.07 0.25
C PRO A 39 -8.61 0.66 1.45
N VAL A 40 -9.27 0.60 2.60
CA VAL A 40 -8.88 1.30 3.83
C VAL A 40 -7.45 0.97 4.26
N MET A 41 -7.01 -0.28 4.04
CA MET A 41 -5.64 -0.74 4.29
C MET A 41 -4.59 0.13 3.59
N VAL A 42 -4.83 0.47 2.33
CA VAL A 42 -3.89 1.27 1.53
C VAL A 42 -3.80 2.69 2.07
N ILE A 43 -4.91 3.27 2.51
CA ILE A 43 -4.92 4.64 3.06
C ILE A 43 -4.01 4.75 4.28
N PHE A 44 -4.15 3.85 5.26
CA PHE A 44 -3.33 3.87 6.48
C PHE A 44 -1.84 3.68 6.20
N ILE A 45 -1.50 2.74 5.32
CA ILE A 45 -0.11 2.46 4.93
C ILE A 45 0.49 3.67 4.21
N THR A 46 -0.23 4.24 3.25
CA THR A 46 0.24 5.40 2.46
C THR A 46 0.43 6.63 3.33
N LEU A 47 -0.43 6.83 4.34
CA LEU A 47 -0.33 7.95 5.28
C LEU A 47 0.93 7.82 6.16
N GLY A 48 1.18 6.61 6.71
CA GLY A 48 2.40 6.33 7.46
C GLY A 48 3.67 6.50 6.62
N LEU A 49 3.66 5.97 5.38
CA LEU A 49 4.76 6.16 4.44
C LEU A 49 4.93 7.62 4.01
N GLY A 50 3.84 8.38 3.90
CA GLY A 50 3.86 9.82 3.63
C GLY A 50 4.66 10.58 4.67
N ILE A 51 4.43 10.29 5.96
CA ILE A 51 5.16 10.88 7.08
C ILE A 51 6.65 10.50 7.00
N VAL A 52 6.95 9.20 6.82
CA VAL A 52 8.33 8.71 6.71
C VAL A 52 9.04 9.33 5.51
N GLY A 53 8.35 9.41 4.37
CA GLY A 53 8.85 10.01 3.14
C GLY A 53 9.11 11.49 3.28
N PHE A 54 8.25 12.24 3.97
CA PHE A 54 8.46 13.65 4.26
C PHE A 54 9.70 13.86 5.15
N VAL A 55 9.87 13.05 6.19
CA VAL A 55 11.08 13.07 7.05
C VAL A 55 12.34 12.73 6.23
N LEU A 56 12.26 11.74 5.34
CA LEU A 56 13.34 11.35 4.44
C LEU A 56 13.69 12.46 3.44
N LEU A 57 12.69 13.15 2.88
CA LEU A 57 12.88 14.25 1.94
C LEU A 57 13.68 15.38 2.60
N ARG A 58 13.31 15.71 3.85
CA ARG A 58 13.99 16.74 4.64
C ARG A 58 15.42 16.36 5.02
N LYS A 59 15.70 15.07 5.28
CA LYS A 59 16.99 14.60 5.81
C LYS A 59 17.99 14.11 4.75
N PHE A 60 17.51 13.48 3.67
CA PHE A 60 18.35 12.81 2.67
C PHE A 60 18.22 13.38 1.25
N ARG A 61 17.29 14.34 1.00
CA ARG A 61 17.00 14.92 -0.32
C ARG A 61 16.81 13.88 -1.45
N PHE A 62 16.30 12.71 -1.11
CA PHE A 62 16.03 11.66 -2.11
C PHE A 62 14.53 11.65 -2.46
N PRO A 63 14.11 12.22 -3.60
CA PRO A 63 12.70 12.41 -3.92
C PRO A 63 11.99 11.14 -4.41
N TRP A 64 12.71 10.06 -4.68
CA TRP A 64 12.16 8.87 -5.36
C TRP A 64 11.02 8.21 -4.58
N LEU A 65 11.17 8.08 -3.26
CA LEU A 65 10.15 7.55 -2.37
C LEU A 65 8.90 8.44 -2.35
N PHE A 66 9.11 9.76 -2.34
CA PHE A 66 8.03 10.73 -2.35
C PHE A 66 7.23 10.68 -3.67
N ILE A 67 7.91 10.57 -4.81
CA ILE A 67 7.26 10.39 -6.11
C ILE A 67 6.41 9.12 -6.13
N GLY A 68 6.92 8.00 -5.60
CA GLY A 68 6.17 6.75 -5.50
C GLY A 68 4.88 6.89 -4.68
N ILE A 69 4.94 7.63 -3.57
CA ILE A 69 3.76 7.91 -2.72
C ILE A 69 2.75 8.79 -3.45
N VAL A 70 3.19 9.85 -4.13
CA VAL A 70 2.30 10.75 -4.90
C VAL A 70 1.62 10.00 -6.04
N VAL A 71 2.36 9.16 -6.77
CA VAL A 71 1.81 8.31 -7.83
C VAL A 71 0.78 7.34 -7.27
N MET A 72 1.03 6.75 -6.10
CA MET A 72 0.09 5.85 -5.44
C MET A 72 -1.20 6.58 -5.01
N LEU A 73 -1.09 7.78 -4.42
CA LEU A 73 -2.25 8.58 -4.02
C LEU A 73 -3.12 8.95 -5.22
N LEU A 74 -2.50 9.44 -6.30
CA LEU A 74 -3.22 9.74 -7.53
C LEU A 74 -3.84 8.48 -8.13
N GLY A 75 -3.05 7.42 -8.27
CA GLY A 75 -3.50 6.15 -8.82
C GLY A 75 -4.64 5.52 -8.02
N SER A 76 -4.66 5.68 -6.70
CA SER A 76 -5.75 5.20 -5.84
C SER A 76 -7.06 5.95 -6.08
N VAL A 77 -7.01 7.25 -6.39
CA VAL A 77 -8.21 8.02 -6.77
C VAL A 77 -8.72 7.60 -8.15
N LEU A 78 -7.81 7.36 -9.10
CA LEU A 78 -8.16 6.84 -10.43
C LEU A 78 -8.71 5.40 -10.39
N ALA A 79 -8.22 4.57 -9.45
CA ALA A 79 -8.65 3.18 -9.28
C ALA A 79 -10.14 3.05 -8.98
N VAL A 80 -10.71 4.00 -8.23
CA VAL A 80 -12.15 4.04 -7.91
C VAL A 80 -13.02 4.10 -9.17
N TRP A 81 -12.50 4.69 -10.25
CA TRP A 81 -13.23 4.78 -11.52
C TRP A 81 -13.02 3.57 -12.45
N TYR A 82 -12.04 2.70 -12.16
CA TYR A 82 -11.59 1.64 -13.06
C TYR A 82 -11.64 0.25 -12.39
N ASP A 83 -12.83 -0.35 -12.40
CA ASP A 83 -13.16 -1.56 -11.64
C ASP A 83 -12.73 -2.90 -12.29
N LYS A 84 -12.19 -2.82 -13.52
CA LYS A 84 -11.83 -3.99 -14.34
C LYS A 84 -10.37 -4.43 -14.21
N PHE A 85 -9.49 -3.59 -13.68
CA PHE A 85 -8.06 -3.89 -13.59
C PHE A 85 -7.56 -3.68 -12.15
N PRO A 86 -6.80 -4.63 -11.57
CA PRO A 86 -6.30 -4.53 -10.19
C PRO A 86 -5.13 -3.54 -10.10
N ILE A 87 -5.40 -2.28 -10.42
CA ILE A 87 -4.39 -1.22 -10.55
C ILE A 87 -3.71 -0.93 -9.21
N MET A 88 -4.43 -1.11 -8.10
CA MET A 88 -3.91 -0.97 -6.74
C MET A 88 -2.73 -1.89 -6.46
N ASN A 89 -2.80 -3.16 -6.85
CA ASN A 89 -1.71 -4.11 -6.64
C ASN A 89 -0.44 -3.69 -7.41
N VAL A 90 -0.62 -3.13 -8.61
CA VAL A 90 0.50 -2.62 -9.42
C VAL A 90 1.14 -1.39 -8.74
N LEU A 91 0.32 -0.49 -8.19
CA LEU A 91 0.81 0.67 -7.43
C LEU A 91 1.55 0.25 -6.16
N GLU A 92 1.09 -0.79 -5.47
CA GLU A 92 1.79 -1.35 -4.31
C GLU A 92 3.16 -1.91 -4.67
N ILE A 93 3.26 -2.66 -5.78
CA ILE A 93 4.54 -3.15 -6.29
C ILE A 93 5.48 -1.97 -6.60
N LEU A 94 4.98 -0.91 -7.24
CA LEU A 94 5.76 0.29 -7.52
C LEU A 94 6.28 0.94 -6.24
N LEU A 95 5.45 1.03 -5.19
CA LEU A 95 5.85 1.56 -3.89
C LEU A 95 6.93 0.70 -3.21
N ILE A 96 6.81 -0.63 -3.27
CA ILE A 96 7.83 -1.56 -2.76
C ILE A 96 9.16 -1.38 -3.49
N VAL A 97 9.14 -1.25 -4.82
CA VAL A 97 10.34 -0.98 -5.63
C VAL A 97 10.98 0.35 -5.22
N SER A 98 10.17 1.39 -5.01
CA SER A 98 10.66 2.70 -4.57
C SER A 98 11.33 2.64 -3.18
N LEU A 99 10.76 1.85 -2.25
CA LEU A 99 11.37 1.56 -0.96
C LEU A 99 12.72 0.85 -1.09
N LEU A 100 12.80 -0.17 -1.94
CA LEU A 100 14.03 -0.93 -2.17
C LEU A 100 15.15 -0.03 -2.72
N ILE A 101 14.85 0.80 -3.72
CA ILE A 101 15.80 1.76 -4.28
C ILE A 101 16.27 2.75 -3.19
N THR A 102 15.33 3.26 -2.40
CA THR A 102 15.64 4.21 -1.31
C THR A 102 16.52 3.58 -0.23
N LYS A 103 16.26 2.33 0.13
CA LYS A 103 17.09 1.55 1.05
C LYS A 103 18.50 1.35 0.49
N GLN A 104 18.64 0.93 -0.76
CA GLN A 104 19.94 0.75 -1.39
C GLN A 104 20.74 2.06 -1.42
N PHE A 105 20.09 3.20 -1.71
CA PHE A 105 20.73 4.50 -1.71
C PHE A 105 21.24 4.89 -0.31
N GLN A 106 20.44 4.67 0.73
CA GLN A 106 20.85 4.93 2.12
C GLN A 106 22.04 4.06 2.55
N VAL A 107 22.05 2.78 2.18
CA VAL A 107 23.16 1.85 2.48
C VAL A 107 24.45 2.31 1.80
N ARG A 108 24.38 2.69 0.51
CA ARG A 108 25.54 3.20 -0.24
C ARG A 108 26.09 4.49 0.37
N LYS A 109 25.23 5.42 0.79
CA LYS A 109 25.66 6.66 1.45
C LYS A 109 26.37 6.38 2.77
N LYS A 110 25.81 5.48 3.60
CA LYS A 110 26.39 5.12 4.90
C LYS A 110 27.76 4.44 4.76
N GLN A 111 27.92 3.52 3.79
CA GLN A 111 29.22 2.89 3.48
C GLN A 111 30.28 3.83 2.91
N GLY A 112 29.87 4.97 2.33
CA GLY A 112 30.80 6.01 1.89
C GLY A 112 31.31 6.85 3.06
N GLU A 113 30.50 7.04 4.10
CA GLU A 113 30.83 7.84 5.28
C GLU A 113 31.73 7.07 6.28
N ASP A 114 31.58 5.74 6.37
CA ASP A 114 32.41 4.87 7.23
C ASP A 114 33.83 4.61 6.63
N ARG A 115 34.15 5.15 5.45
CA ARG A 115 35.45 4.99 4.77
C ARG A 115 36.35 6.24 4.78
N PHE A 116 35.93 7.30 5.47
CA PHE A 116 36.73 8.50 5.74
C PHE A 116 36.93 8.67 7.25
#